data_AF-A0A351EQD3-F1
#
_entry.id   AF-A0A351EQD3-F1
#
_cell.length_a   1.000
_cell.length_b   1.000
_cell.length_c   1.000
_cell.angle_alpha   90.00
_cell.angle_beta   90.00
_cell.angle_gamma   90.00
#
_symmetry.space_group_name_H-M   'P 1'
#
loop_
_entity.id
_entity.type
_entity.pdbx_description
1 polymer ?
#
loop_
_entity_poly.entity_id
_entity_poly.type
_entity_poly.pdbx_seq_one_letter_code
_entity_poly.pdbx_strand_id
1 'polypeptide(L)'
;MFGVDDEEFIAAASQVVVYSSLLNFTDETKVDISPAALGNTPLGTYDPQGWDTNPDTGFAYEPNEVLEVDFARVIAEYWADGPESETPPGHWNTLANEVGDQLEAASELRIDGDPVDRLEWDVKIGLTMNGALHDAAIAAWGAKAYYDYARPISMIRYLGERALLNEIPGVIETITPESSAPGERHTSLAEFVGEQAVYTWWGQPSQPTTQVAGVVWKRAATWVPYQRASFVSPAFAAYVSGHSAFSRAAAEVLTEFTGSEFFPGGLHTHTVEPGGLIHESGPNETVELQWATYRDAADQAGISRLYGGIHVRADDQAGRKVGAEVGLTAIERARQLFGDQ
;
A
#
# COMPACT_ATOMS: atom_id res chain seq x y z
N MET A 1 -14.31 14.88 14.43
CA MET A 1 -13.89 15.17 15.82
C MET A 1 -12.74 14.22 16.12
N PHE A 2 -11.56 14.71 16.53
CA PHE A 2 -10.42 13.85 16.86
C PHE A 2 -10.80 12.98 18.08
N GLY A 3 -10.81 11.66 17.92
CA GLY A 3 -11.23 10.70 18.95
C GLY A 3 -10.15 10.55 20.02
N VAL A 4 -10.01 11.51 20.93
CA VAL A 4 -9.03 11.46 22.04
C VAL A 4 -9.37 10.42 23.10
N ASP A 5 -10.64 10.05 23.18
CA ASP A 5 -11.15 9.03 24.12
C ASP A 5 -11.39 7.68 23.40
N ASP A 6 -10.93 7.56 22.15
CA ASP A 6 -11.10 6.39 21.31
C ASP A 6 -9.78 5.62 21.22
N GLU A 7 -9.73 4.48 21.91
CA GLU A 7 -8.55 3.61 21.94
C GLU A 7 -8.17 3.10 20.54
N GLU A 8 -9.15 2.85 19.66
CA GLU A 8 -8.89 2.40 18.30
C GLU A 8 -8.27 3.52 17.46
N PHE A 9 -8.74 4.76 17.63
CA PHE A 9 -8.17 5.93 16.98
C PHE A 9 -6.70 6.16 17.39
N ILE A 10 -6.40 6.04 18.69
CA ILE A 10 -5.05 6.17 19.23
C ILE A 10 -4.15 5.03 18.73
N ALA A 11 -4.62 3.79 18.82
CA ALA A 11 -3.88 2.63 18.36
C ALA A 11 -3.58 2.70 16.86
N ALA A 12 -4.52 3.18 16.05
CA ALA A 12 -4.34 3.37 14.62
C ALA A 12 -3.24 4.40 14.30
N ALA A 13 -3.16 5.50 15.05
CA ALA A 13 -2.10 6.49 14.90
C ALA A 13 -0.73 5.93 15.31
N SER A 14 -0.65 5.27 16.46
CA SER A 14 0.59 4.64 16.94
C SER A 14 1.10 3.57 15.98
N GLN A 15 0.21 2.78 15.37
CA GLN A 15 0.59 1.77 14.40
C GLN A 15 1.26 2.35 13.16
N VAL A 16 0.85 3.53 12.69
CA VAL A 16 1.51 4.21 11.55
C VAL A 16 2.93 4.64 11.92
N VAL A 17 3.18 5.02 13.17
CA VAL A 17 4.54 5.32 13.63
C VAL A 17 5.43 4.07 13.59
N VAL A 18 4.89 2.90 13.95
CA VAL A 18 5.60 1.62 13.82
C VAL A 18 5.99 1.34 12.36
N TYR A 19 5.09 1.54 11.39
CA TYR A 19 5.47 1.41 9.97
C TYR A 19 6.57 2.38 9.56
N SER A 20 6.55 3.61 10.10
CA SER A 20 7.58 4.59 9.83
C SER A 20 8.93 4.27 10.49
N SER A 21 8.95 3.53 11.60
CA SER A 21 10.20 3.12 12.26
C SER A 21 10.93 2.01 11.48
N LEU A 22 10.21 1.24 10.66
CA LEU A 22 10.79 0.21 9.79
C LEU A 22 11.60 0.78 8.61
N LEU A 23 11.56 2.10 8.40
CA LEU A 23 12.32 2.80 7.35
C LEU A 23 13.80 3.00 7.74
N ASN A 24 14.33 2.10 8.57
CA ASN A 24 15.69 2.17 9.09
C ASN A 24 16.71 1.56 8.14
N PHE A 25 17.40 2.42 7.38
CA PHE A 25 18.36 1.96 6.38
C PHE A 25 19.57 1.22 6.96
N THR A 26 19.83 1.32 8.26
CA THR A 26 20.89 0.56 8.94
C THR A 26 20.40 -0.77 9.51
N ASP A 27 19.11 -1.05 9.43
CA ASP A 27 18.56 -2.34 9.83
C ASP A 27 18.83 -3.37 8.73
N GLU A 28 19.47 -4.47 9.10
CA GLU A 28 19.82 -5.58 8.21
C GLU A 28 18.79 -6.71 8.28
N THR A 29 17.66 -6.50 8.95
CA THR A 29 16.56 -7.46 9.03
C THR A 29 16.06 -7.80 7.63
N LYS A 30 16.03 -9.09 7.33
CA LYS A 30 15.51 -9.64 6.08
C LYS A 30 14.11 -10.22 6.29
N VAL A 31 13.29 -10.09 5.27
CA VAL A 31 11.95 -10.67 5.19
C VAL A 31 11.81 -11.41 3.87
N ASP A 32 11.16 -12.57 3.91
CA ASP A 32 10.75 -13.26 2.69
C ASP A 32 9.50 -12.58 2.12
N ILE A 33 9.61 -12.07 0.90
CA ILE A 33 8.54 -11.38 0.17
C ILE A 33 7.98 -12.22 -0.99
N SER A 34 8.30 -13.52 -1.04
CA SER A 34 7.76 -14.44 -2.05
C SER A 34 6.26 -14.66 -1.88
N PRO A 35 5.56 -15.19 -2.91
CA PRO A 35 4.18 -15.61 -2.78
C PRO A 35 3.93 -16.70 -1.73
N ALA A 36 4.96 -17.46 -1.32
CA ALA A 36 4.84 -18.44 -0.24
C ALA A 36 4.78 -17.79 1.15
N ALA A 37 5.42 -16.64 1.33
CA ALA A 37 5.44 -15.91 2.60
C ALA A 37 4.38 -14.79 2.65
N LEU A 38 4.12 -14.15 1.51
CA LEU A 38 3.18 -13.05 1.35
C LEU A 38 2.08 -13.43 0.36
N GLY A 39 0.88 -12.92 0.57
CA GLY A 39 -0.27 -13.20 -0.29
C GLY A 39 -1.22 -14.24 0.28
N ASN A 40 -2.21 -14.63 -0.52
CA ASN A 40 -3.36 -15.43 -0.09
C ASN A 40 -3.99 -14.88 1.20
N THR A 41 -4.08 -13.55 1.27
CA THR A 41 -4.53 -12.86 2.48
C THR A 41 -6.05 -12.79 2.48
N PRO A 42 -6.72 -13.22 3.57
CA PRO A 42 -8.16 -13.05 3.68
C PRO A 42 -8.59 -11.59 3.50
N LEU A 43 -9.70 -11.36 2.79
CA LEU A 43 -10.14 -10.02 2.43
C LEU A 43 -10.26 -9.09 3.66
N GLY A 44 -9.50 -7.99 3.61
CA GLY A 44 -9.50 -6.97 4.66
C GLY A 44 -8.76 -7.37 5.93
N THR A 45 -7.83 -8.32 5.86
CA THR A 45 -6.90 -8.66 6.95
C THR A 45 -5.44 -8.37 6.56
N TYR A 46 -4.52 -8.63 7.48
CA TYR A 46 -3.06 -8.56 7.29
C TYR A 46 -2.42 -9.89 7.72
N ASP A 47 -3.11 -10.99 7.43
CA ASP A 47 -2.75 -12.35 7.87
C ASP A 47 -2.47 -13.24 6.63
N PRO A 48 -1.29 -13.06 6.00
CA PRO A 48 -0.95 -13.81 4.80
C PRO A 48 -0.90 -15.30 5.10
N GLN A 49 -1.56 -16.09 4.26
CA GLN A 49 -1.49 -17.56 4.34
C GLN A 49 -0.44 -18.13 3.38
N GLY A 50 -0.02 -17.34 2.39
CA GLY A 50 0.89 -17.77 1.35
C GLY A 50 0.26 -18.72 0.34
N TRP A 51 0.98 -18.90 -0.76
CA TRP A 51 0.74 -19.90 -1.79
C TRP A 51 1.93 -20.86 -1.82
N ASP A 52 1.69 -22.15 -1.54
CA ASP A 52 2.79 -23.12 -1.52
C ASP A 52 3.35 -23.39 -2.92
N THR A 53 2.49 -23.43 -3.93
CA THR A 53 2.80 -23.94 -5.28
C THR A 53 2.24 -23.00 -6.35
N ASN A 54 3.04 -22.73 -7.39
CA ASN A 54 2.58 -22.03 -8.58
C ASN A 54 1.66 -22.96 -9.40
N PRO A 55 0.41 -22.59 -9.68
CA PRO A 55 -0.56 -23.47 -10.32
C PRO A 55 -0.23 -23.78 -11.79
N ASP A 56 0.50 -22.90 -12.48
CA ASP A 56 0.86 -23.09 -13.89
C ASP A 56 2.10 -23.97 -14.06
N THR A 57 3.07 -23.87 -13.14
CA THR A 57 4.31 -24.66 -13.24
C THR A 57 4.30 -25.94 -12.41
N GLY A 58 3.49 -26.00 -11.35
CA GLY A 58 3.45 -27.10 -10.38
C GLY A 58 4.64 -27.13 -9.41
N PHE A 59 5.53 -26.14 -9.45
CA PHE A 59 6.65 -26.01 -8.53
C PHE A 59 6.32 -25.10 -7.34
N ALA A 60 7.00 -25.33 -6.22
CA ALA A 60 6.87 -24.46 -5.06
C ALA A 60 7.37 -23.04 -5.39
N TYR A 61 6.77 -22.01 -4.77
CA TYR A 61 7.37 -20.68 -4.82
C TYR A 61 8.63 -20.67 -3.95
N GLU A 62 9.74 -20.26 -4.55
CA GLU A 62 11.02 -20.17 -3.85
C GLU A 62 11.04 -18.92 -2.95
N PRO A 63 11.73 -18.98 -1.78
CA PRO A 63 11.91 -17.81 -0.93
C PRO A 63 12.57 -16.64 -1.67
N ASN A 64 12.09 -15.42 -1.38
CA ASN A 64 12.60 -14.17 -1.93
C ASN A 64 12.95 -13.23 -0.76
N GLU A 65 14.14 -13.43 -0.19
CA GLU A 65 14.59 -12.66 0.98
C GLU A 65 15.19 -11.31 0.58
N VAL A 66 14.60 -10.22 1.06
CA VAL A 66 15.08 -8.84 0.87
C VAL A 66 15.18 -8.11 2.21
N LEU A 67 15.96 -7.03 2.27
CA LEU A 67 15.94 -6.11 3.41
C LEU A 67 14.53 -5.53 3.63
N GLU A 68 14.03 -5.62 4.87
CA GLU A 68 12.67 -5.13 5.22
C GLU A 68 12.52 -3.63 4.92
N VAL A 69 13.56 -2.85 5.18
CA VAL A 69 13.59 -1.42 4.89
C VAL A 69 13.52 -1.12 3.38
N ASP A 70 14.13 -1.96 2.54
CA ASP A 70 14.07 -1.79 1.10
C ASP A 70 12.68 -2.16 0.59
N PHE A 71 12.12 -3.28 1.05
CA PHE A 71 10.74 -3.67 0.73
C PHE A 71 9.74 -2.57 1.11
N ALA A 72 9.80 -2.09 2.35
CA ALA A 72 8.90 -1.06 2.88
C ALA A 72 8.91 0.23 2.03
N ARG A 73 10.10 0.71 1.66
CA ARG A 73 10.28 1.91 0.84
C ARG A 73 9.86 1.69 -0.61
N VAL A 74 10.22 0.54 -1.19
CA VAL A 74 9.88 0.16 -2.56
C VAL A 74 8.36 0.10 -2.74
N ILE A 75 7.62 -0.60 -1.89
CA ILE A 75 6.16 -0.70 -2.07
C ILE A 75 5.46 0.65 -1.81
N ALA A 76 5.98 1.46 -0.89
CA ALA A 76 5.44 2.80 -0.61
C ALA A 76 5.57 3.73 -1.81
N GLU A 77 6.63 3.60 -2.62
CA GLU A 77 6.85 4.41 -3.82
C GLU A 77 6.22 3.81 -5.08
N TYR A 78 6.33 2.50 -5.29
CA TYR A 78 5.77 1.82 -6.45
C TYR A 78 4.26 2.03 -6.54
N TRP A 79 3.55 1.83 -5.43
CA TRP A 79 2.10 2.03 -5.36
C TRP A 79 1.70 3.49 -5.08
N ALA A 80 2.65 4.43 -5.02
CA ALA A 80 2.35 5.83 -4.77
C ALA A 80 1.54 6.47 -5.91
N ASP A 81 1.77 5.99 -7.14
CA ASP A 81 1.18 6.49 -8.37
C ASP A 81 1.29 8.03 -8.46
N GLY A 82 2.55 8.48 -8.47
CA GLY A 82 2.93 9.89 -8.37
C GLY A 82 2.53 10.74 -9.58
N PRO A 83 2.82 12.05 -9.56
CA PRO A 83 2.37 13.00 -10.60
C PRO A 83 2.99 12.77 -12.00
N GLU A 84 3.99 11.91 -12.11
CA GLU A 84 4.68 11.55 -13.35
C GLU A 84 4.30 10.15 -13.85
N SER A 85 3.40 9.44 -13.15
CA SER A 85 2.81 8.18 -13.58
C SER A 85 1.31 8.35 -13.83
N GLU A 86 0.69 7.30 -14.34
CA GLU A 86 -0.75 7.14 -14.22
C GLU A 86 -1.18 7.15 -12.75
N THR A 87 -2.37 7.71 -12.49
CA THR A 87 -3.03 7.59 -11.17
C THR A 87 -3.44 6.14 -10.91
N PRO A 88 -3.82 5.73 -9.68
CA PRO A 88 -4.08 4.32 -9.37
C PRO A 88 -5.05 3.60 -10.30
N PRO A 89 -6.19 4.19 -10.74
CA PRO A 89 -7.05 3.56 -11.74
C PRO A 89 -6.34 3.25 -13.07
N GLY A 90 -5.41 4.11 -13.49
CA GLY A 90 -4.64 3.91 -14.71
C GLY A 90 -3.62 2.78 -14.56
N HIS A 91 -2.99 2.63 -13.39
CA HIS A 91 -2.02 1.55 -13.14
C HIS A 91 -2.69 0.19 -13.38
N TRP A 92 -3.93 0.03 -12.89
CA TRP A 92 -4.72 -1.17 -13.14
C TRP A 92 -5.16 -1.36 -14.59
N ASN A 93 -5.29 -0.29 -15.38
CA ASN A 93 -5.48 -0.41 -16.83
C ASN A 93 -4.17 -0.86 -17.52
N THR A 94 -3.01 -0.36 -17.08
CA THR A 94 -1.69 -0.83 -17.58
C THR A 94 -1.54 -2.34 -17.34
N LEU A 95 -1.79 -2.80 -16.10
CA LEU A 95 -1.77 -4.22 -15.77
C LEU A 95 -2.78 -5.03 -16.59
N ALA A 96 -3.99 -4.52 -16.82
CA ALA A 96 -4.99 -5.21 -17.65
C ALA A 96 -4.53 -5.40 -19.10
N ASN A 97 -3.85 -4.40 -19.68
CA ASN A 97 -3.27 -4.51 -21.02
C ASN A 97 -2.15 -5.55 -21.05
N GLU A 98 -1.23 -5.51 -20.08
CA GLU A 98 -0.13 -6.48 -19.97
C GLU A 98 -0.64 -7.92 -19.84
N VAL A 99 -1.67 -8.13 -19.01
CA VAL A 99 -2.32 -9.43 -18.84
C VAL A 99 -2.95 -9.89 -20.15
N GLY A 100 -3.65 -9.01 -20.87
CA GLY A 100 -4.20 -9.32 -22.19
C GLY A 100 -3.13 -9.74 -23.19
N ASP A 101 -2.02 -9.01 -23.26
CA ASP A 101 -0.88 -9.31 -24.14
C ASP A 101 -0.24 -10.67 -23.81
N GLN A 102 -0.05 -10.98 -22.52
CA GLN A 102 0.50 -12.26 -22.08
C GLN A 102 -0.43 -13.43 -22.41
N LEU A 103 -1.74 -13.27 -22.20
CA LEU A 103 -2.72 -14.31 -22.51
C LEU A 103 -2.79 -14.57 -24.01
N GLU A 104 -2.81 -13.52 -24.84
CA GLU A 104 -2.82 -13.63 -26.31
C GLU A 104 -1.55 -14.30 -26.85
N ALA A 105 -0.39 -14.02 -26.23
CA ALA A 105 0.87 -14.66 -26.60
C ALA A 105 0.93 -16.15 -26.21
N ALA A 106 0.28 -16.52 -25.10
CA ALA A 106 0.29 -17.88 -24.58
C ALA A 106 -0.81 -18.77 -25.21
N SER A 107 -2.00 -18.22 -25.48
CA SER A 107 -3.16 -18.96 -25.94
C SER A 107 -4.21 -18.06 -26.63
N GLU A 108 -5.38 -18.63 -26.92
CA GLU A 108 -6.55 -17.89 -27.38
C GLU A 108 -7.19 -17.12 -26.22
N LEU A 109 -7.47 -15.83 -26.43
CA LEU A 109 -8.20 -14.99 -25.47
C LEU A 109 -9.61 -15.53 -25.26
N ARG A 110 -10.05 -15.59 -23.99
CA ARG A 110 -11.36 -16.13 -23.62
C ARG A 110 -12.02 -15.29 -22.56
N ILE A 111 -13.31 -15.02 -22.71
CA ILE A 111 -14.17 -14.41 -21.68
C ILE A 111 -15.26 -15.41 -21.34
N ASP A 112 -15.42 -15.73 -20.04
CA ASP A 112 -16.37 -16.73 -19.55
C ASP A 112 -16.23 -18.11 -20.24
N GLY A 113 -15.03 -18.42 -20.73
CA GLY A 113 -14.70 -19.67 -21.42
C GLY A 113 -14.85 -19.61 -22.95
N ASP A 114 -15.52 -18.60 -23.49
CA ASP A 114 -15.74 -18.43 -24.92
C ASP A 114 -14.59 -17.68 -25.60
N PRO A 115 -14.11 -18.16 -26.76
CA PRO A 115 -13.03 -17.50 -27.48
C PRO A 115 -13.48 -16.16 -28.04
N VAL A 116 -12.64 -15.14 -27.85
CA VAL A 116 -12.88 -13.79 -28.33
C VAL A 116 -11.69 -13.29 -29.14
N ASP A 117 -11.93 -12.38 -30.07
CA ASP A 117 -10.84 -11.67 -30.73
C ASP A 117 -10.27 -10.56 -29.83
N ARG A 118 -9.12 -10.01 -30.21
CA ARG A 118 -8.44 -8.97 -29.42
C ARG A 118 -9.29 -7.71 -29.24
N LEU A 119 -10.05 -7.31 -30.27
CA LEU A 119 -10.89 -6.12 -30.20
C LEU A 119 -12.02 -6.31 -29.19
N GLU A 120 -12.67 -7.47 -29.22
CA GLU A 120 -13.71 -7.83 -28.26
C GLU A 120 -13.16 -7.90 -26.83
N TRP A 121 -11.99 -8.51 -26.63
CA TRP A 121 -11.30 -8.52 -25.34
C TRP A 121 -11.08 -7.10 -24.80
N ASP A 122 -10.37 -6.25 -25.55
CA ASP A 122 -9.99 -4.91 -25.13
C ASP A 122 -11.21 -4.03 -24.82
N VAL A 123 -12.26 -4.12 -25.63
CA VAL A 123 -13.50 -3.36 -25.41
C VAL A 123 -14.22 -3.82 -24.14
N LYS A 124 -14.37 -5.14 -23.95
CA LYS A 124 -15.11 -5.68 -22.81
C LYS A 124 -14.35 -5.48 -21.49
N ILE A 125 -13.05 -5.74 -21.47
CA ILE A 125 -12.24 -5.54 -20.26
C ILE A 125 -12.13 -4.05 -19.94
N GLY A 126 -11.92 -3.20 -20.94
CA GLY A 126 -11.85 -1.75 -20.76
C GLY A 126 -13.15 -1.15 -20.23
N LEU A 127 -14.30 -1.59 -20.74
CA LEU A 127 -15.61 -1.14 -20.24
C LEU A 127 -15.83 -1.55 -18.78
N THR A 128 -15.54 -2.82 -18.45
CA THR A 128 -15.77 -3.35 -17.10
C THR A 128 -14.82 -2.75 -16.10
N MET A 129 -13.51 -2.74 -16.40
CA MET A 129 -12.45 -2.20 -15.56
C MET A 129 -12.72 -0.74 -15.21
N ASN A 130 -12.97 0.10 -16.23
CA ASN A 130 -13.18 1.52 -15.99
C ASN A 130 -14.54 1.82 -15.35
N GLY A 131 -15.57 0.99 -15.60
CA GLY A 131 -16.82 1.05 -14.85
C GLY A 131 -16.62 0.76 -13.36
N ALA A 132 -15.93 -0.34 -13.04
CA ALA A 132 -15.61 -0.74 -11.67
C ALA A 132 -14.75 0.31 -10.95
N LEU A 133 -13.71 0.83 -11.60
CA LEU A 133 -12.85 1.87 -11.05
C LEU A 133 -13.62 3.18 -10.82
N HIS A 134 -14.53 3.54 -11.73
CA HIS A 134 -15.37 4.73 -11.56
C HIS A 134 -16.34 4.58 -10.38
N ASP A 135 -17.03 3.45 -10.29
CA ASP A 135 -17.95 3.18 -9.17
C ASP A 135 -17.21 3.06 -7.84
N ALA A 136 -15.97 2.55 -7.84
CA ALA A 136 -15.12 2.52 -6.66
C ALA A 136 -14.73 3.94 -6.23
N ALA A 137 -14.54 4.86 -7.19
CA ALA A 137 -14.34 6.28 -6.88
C ALA A 137 -15.58 6.88 -6.23
N ILE A 138 -16.77 6.61 -6.76
CA ILE A 138 -18.04 7.09 -6.21
C ILE A 138 -18.21 6.60 -4.76
N ALA A 139 -18.01 5.31 -4.52
CA ALA A 139 -18.13 4.71 -3.18
C ALA A 139 -17.08 5.31 -2.21
N ALA A 140 -15.81 5.35 -2.62
CA ALA A 140 -14.73 5.85 -1.78
C ALA A 140 -14.88 7.35 -1.47
N TRP A 141 -15.20 8.19 -2.47
CA TRP A 141 -15.40 9.63 -2.23
C TRP A 141 -16.70 9.93 -1.48
N GLY A 142 -17.74 9.11 -1.68
CA GLY A 142 -18.95 9.16 -0.86
C GLY A 142 -18.64 8.93 0.62
N ALA A 143 -17.87 7.89 0.93
CA ALA A 143 -17.40 7.62 2.29
C ALA A 143 -16.52 8.76 2.83
N LYS A 144 -15.56 9.25 2.04
CA LYS A 144 -14.68 10.37 2.44
C LYS A 144 -15.47 11.62 2.79
N ALA A 145 -16.46 11.98 1.99
CA ALA A 145 -17.32 13.13 2.24
C ALA A 145 -18.22 12.95 3.46
N TYR A 146 -18.71 11.72 3.70
CA TYR A 146 -19.61 11.43 4.83
C TYR A 146 -18.87 11.39 6.17
N TYR A 147 -17.74 10.68 6.24
CA TYR A 147 -17.03 10.44 7.50
C TYR A 147 -16.03 11.54 7.86
N ASP A 148 -15.49 12.27 6.87
CA ASP A 148 -14.51 13.35 7.05
C ASP A 148 -13.35 12.95 8.01
N TYR A 149 -12.86 11.72 7.83
CA TYR A 149 -11.89 11.10 8.75
C TYR A 149 -10.47 11.68 8.59
N ALA A 150 -9.78 11.88 9.71
CA ALA A 150 -8.48 12.54 9.76
C ALA A 150 -7.34 11.72 9.14
N ARG A 151 -6.33 12.40 8.58
CA ARG A 151 -5.09 11.78 8.07
C ARG A 151 -4.08 11.51 9.20
N PRO A 152 -3.21 10.48 9.07
CA PRO A 152 -2.22 10.15 10.10
C PRO A 152 -1.33 11.33 10.53
N ILE A 153 -0.93 12.21 9.61
CA ILE A 153 -0.15 13.40 9.96
C ILE A 153 -0.86 14.31 10.98
N SER A 154 -2.18 14.44 10.88
CA SER A 154 -2.97 15.22 11.86
C SER A 154 -3.16 14.42 13.15
N MET A 155 -3.46 13.13 13.04
CA MET A 155 -3.66 12.24 14.20
C MET A 155 -2.42 12.18 15.09
N ILE A 156 -1.26 11.83 14.51
CA ILE A 156 -0.01 11.59 15.22
C ILE A 156 0.49 12.87 15.88
N ARG A 157 0.50 13.99 15.16
CA ARG A 157 0.96 15.28 15.71
C ARG A 157 0.08 15.72 16.87
N TYR A 158 -1.24 15.67 16.69
CA TYR A 158 -2.19 16.10 17.70
C TYR A 158 -2.14 15.25 18.98
N LEU A 159 -2.09 13.93 18.85
CA LEU A 159 -1.99 12.99 19.97
C LEU A 159 -0.63 13.09 20.66
N GLY A 160 0.45 13.16 19.89
CA GLY A 160 1.80 13.19 20.41
C GLY A 160 2.17 14.46 21.19
N GLU A 161 1.65 15.63 20.77
CA GLU A 161 1.74 16.88 21.55
C GLU A 161 1.07 16.77 22.94
N ARG A 162 0.14 15.83 23.11
CA ARG A 162 -0.63 15.63 24.35
C ARG A 162 -0.19 14.39 25.13
N ALA A 163 0.87 13.73 24.68
CA ALA A 163 1.33 12.45 25.21
C ALA A 163 0.22 11.37 25.25
N LEU A 164 -0.59 11.29 24.17
CA LEU A 164 -1.73 10.36 24.06
C LEU A 164 -1.49 9.20 23.09
N LEU A 165 -0.37 9.14 22.38
CA LEU A 165 -0.04 7.94 21.60
C LEU A 165 0.23 6.77 22.55
N ASN A 166 -0.08 5.55 22.12
CA ASN A 166 0.34 4.36 22.87
C ASN A 166 1.87 4.30 22.92
N GLU A 167 2.42 4.16 24.13
CA GLU A 167 3.86 3.97 24.35
C GLU A 167 4.31 2.63 23.76
N ILE A 168 5.37 2.66 22.96
CA ILE A 168 5.98 1.49 22.33
C ILE A 168 7.50 1.63 22.51
N PRO A 169 8.12 0.89 23.45
CA PRO A 169 9.54 1.01 23.72
C PRO A 169 10.39 0.93 22.45
N GLY A 170 11.30 1.88 22.26
CA GLY A 170 12.14 1.97 21.06
C GLY A 170 11.47 2.63 19.84
N VAL A 171 10.18 2.96 19.90
CA VAL A 171 9.42 3.56 18.78
C VAL A 171 8.63 4.80 19.17
N ILE A 172 7.87 4.75 20.27
CA ILE A 172 7.08 5.86 20.81
C ILE A 172 7.37 5.94 22.29
N GLU A 173 7.98 7.03 22.72
CA GLU A 173 8.42 7.20 24.10
C GLU A 173 8.10 8.59 24.63
N THR A 174 7.60 8.66 25.86
CA THR A 174 7.55 9.92 26.59
C THR A 174 8.96 10.43 26.88
N ILE A 175 9.21 11.70 26.56
CA ILE A 175 10.50 12.35 26.82
C ILE A 175 10.61 12.63 28.32
N THR A 176 11.55 11.96 28.97
CA THR A 176 11.90 12.18 30.39
C THR A 176 13.23 12.94 30.53
N PRO A 177 13.48 13.61 31.67
CA PRO A 177 14.77 14.24 31.95
C PRO A 177 15.96 13.30 31.78
N GLU A 178 15.79 12.01 32.12
CA GLU A 178 16.82 10.99 31.96
C GLU A 178 17.04 10.68 30.49
N SER A 179 15.96 10.42 29.72
CA SER A 179 16.07 10.09 28.29
C SER A 179 16.64 11.23 27.45
N SER A 180 16.53 12.48 27.93
CA SER A 180 17.00 13.68 27.27
C SER A 180 18.29 14.27 27.87
N ALA A 181 18.95 13.56 28.79
CA ALA A 181 20.23 14.00 29.34
C ALA A 181 21.33 13.99 28.25
N PRO A 182 22.42 14.76 28.40
CA PRO A 182 23.48 14.80 27.40
C PRO A 182 24.06 13.42 27.07
N GLY A 183 23.95 13.00 25.82
CA GLY A 183 24.44 11.70 25.33
C GLY A 183 23.36 10.61 25.26
N GLU A 184 22.16 10.89 25.76
CA GLU A 184 21.02 9.98 25.71
C GLU A 184 20.20 10.15 24.42
N ARG A 185 19.35 9.16 24.12
CA ARG A 185 18.62 9.05 22.84
C ARG A 185 17.71 10.23 22.50
N HIS A 186 17.17 10.94 23.51
CA HIS A 186 16.34 12.13 23.32
C HIS A 186 17.10 13.44 23.62
N THR A 187 18.43 13.46 23.60
CA THR A 187 19.25 14.66 23.92
C THR A 187 18.78 15.91 23.15
N SER A 188 18.46 15.78 21.86
CA SER A 188 17.99 16.88 21.01
C SER A 188 16.59 17.38 21.34
N LEU A 189 15.88 16.70 22.24
CA LEU A 189 14.47 16.94 22.58
C LEU A 189 14.28 17.39 24.05
N ALA A 190 15.35 17.76 24.75
CA ALA A 190 15.31 18.11 26.18
C ALA A 190 14.37 19.28 26.54
N GLU A 191 14.08 20.18 25.60
CA GLU A 191 13.12 21.27 25.79
C GLU A 191 11.66 20.80 25.82
N PHE A 192 11.40 19.54 25.46
CA PHE A 192 10.08 18.95 25.27
C PHE A 192 9.80 17.80 26.25
N VAL A 193 10.46 17.79 27.40
CA VAL A 193 10.18 16.84 28.49
C VAL A 193 8.68 16.85 28.81
N GLY A 194 8.07 15.66 28.81
CA GLY A 194 6.62 15.46 28.99
C GLY A 194 5.82 15.30 27.70
N GLU A 195 6.38 15.65 26.53
CA GLU A 195 5.82 15.28 25.22
C GLU A 195 6.30 13.89 24.78
N GLN A 196 5.72 13.35 23.70
CA GLN A 196 6.17 12.09 23.11
C GLN A 196 7.17 12.31 21.95
N ALA A 197 8.29 11.59 22.04
CA ALA A 197 9.21 11.35 20.94
C ALA A 197 8.78 10.10 20.17
N VAL A 198 9.06 10.12 18.86
CA VAL A 198 8.84 9.01 17.94
C VAL A 198 10.11 8.72 17.17
N TYR A 199 10.43 7.43 17.00
CA TYR A 199 11.53 6.94 16.18
C TYR A 199 11.00 6.69 14.76
N THR A 200 11.33 7.57 13.82
CA THR A 200 10.60 7.70 12.55
C THR A 200 11.47 8.36 11.48
N TRP A 201 11.13 8.16 10.21
CA TRP A 201 11.81 8.78 9.08
C TRP A 201 11.95 10.29 9.28
N TRP A 202 13.15 10.84 9.06
CA TRP A 202 13.43 12.26 9.25
C TRP A 202 12.52 13.14 8.38
N GLY A 203 12.37 12.77 7.12
CA GLY A 203 11.78 13.58 6.05
C GLY A 203 12.69 13.55 4.82
N GLN A 204 12.17 13.93 3.65
CA GLN A 204 12.94 13.88 2.41
C GLN A 204 14.24 14.72 2.54
N PRO A 205 15.41 14.15 2.24
CA PRO A 205 16.67 14.89 2.32
C PRO A 205 16.77 15.88 1.15
N SER A 206 17.69 16.84 1.24
CA SER A 206 17.82 17.91 0.23
C SER A 206 18.33 17.41 -1.12
N GLN A 207 19.07 16.29 -1.13
CA GLN A 207 19.52 15.60 -2.34
C GLN A 207 19.04 14.14 -2.32
N PRO A 208 17.76 13.87 -2.61
CA PRO A 208 17.16 12.54 -2.44
C PRO A 208 17.75 11.45 -3.33
N THR A 209 18.40 11.80 -4.44
CA THR A 209 19.05 10.80 -5.30
C THR A 209 20.38 10.29 -4.75
N THR A 210 20.99 10.99 -3.77
CA THR A 210 22.33 10.67 -3.25
C THR A 210 22.38 10.58 -1.73
N GLN A 211 21.30 10.94 -1.03
CA GLN A 211 21.23 10.98 0.42
C GLN A 211 20.11 10.09 0.92
N VAL A 212 20.37 9.46 2.07
CA VAL A 212 19.38 8.77 2.89
C VAL A 212 19.14 9.63 4.12
N ALA A 213 17.88 9.93 4.45
CA ALA A 213 17.57 10.73 5.63
C ALA A 213 17.54 9.86 6.89
N GLY A 214 17.08 8.62 6.75
CA GLY A 214 17.01 7.64 7.83
C GLY A 214 15.96 7.95 8.89
N VAL A 215 15.93 7.11 9.93
CA VAL A 215 15.03 7.22 11.09
C VAL A 215 15.77 7.81 12.27
N VAL A 216 15.09 8.71 12.97
CA VAL A 216 15.62 9.43 14.13
C VAL A 216 14.57 9.53 15.22
N TRP A 217 15.01 9.83 16.44
CA TRP A 217 14.13 10.38 17.47
C TRP A 217 13.77 11.82 17.14
N LYS A 218 12.47 12.08 16.99
CA LYS A 218 11.92 13.43 16.82
C LYS A 218 10.64 13.59 17.62
N ARG A 219 10.17 14.82 17.82
CA ARG A 219 8.86 15.06 18.43
C ARG A 219 7.77 14.47 17.55
N ALA A 220 6.79 13.80 18.15
CA ALA A 220 5.59 13.37 17.43
C ALA A 220 4.86 14.55 16.76
N ALA A 221 4.89 15.73 17.39
CA ALA A 221 4.39 17.00 16.87
C ALA A 221 4.98 17.41 15.50
N THR A 222 6.17 16.94 15.16
CA THR A 222 6.86 17.24 13.89
C THR A 222 6.90 16.04 12.94
N TRP A 223 6.14 14.98 13.24
CA TRP A 223 6.05 13.79 12.40
C TRP A 223 5.65 14.10 10.96
N VAL A 224 6.23 13.39 9.98
CA VAL A 224 5.89 13.51 8.56
C VAL A 224 5.81 12.13 7.93
N PRO A 225 4.90 11.92 6.96
CA PRO A 225 4.79 10.67 6.22
C PRO A 225 5.98 10.46 5.28
N TYR A 226 6.22 9.22 4.85
CA TYR A 226 7.23 8.89 3.83
C TYR A 226 6.74 9.29 2.44
N GLN A 227 6.94 10.57 2.09
CA GLN A 227 6.52 11.17 0.83
C GLN A 227 7.52 12.25 0.38
N ARG A 228 7.49 12.60 -0.92
CA ARG A 228 8.19 13.80 -1.42
C ARG A 228 7.70 15.05 -0.70
N ALA A 229 8.60 15.99 -0.44
CA ALA A 229 8.26 17.30 0.12
C ALA A 229 7.28 18.08 -0.77
N SER A 230 7.30 17.83 -2.09
CA SER A 230 6.38 18.42 -3.07
C SER A 230 5.06 17.65 -3.26
N PHE A 231 4.95 16.44 -2.71
CA PHE A 231 3.79 15.57 -2.84
C PHE A 231 3.28 15.20 -1.45
N VAL A 232 2.69 16.19 -0.80
CA VAL A 232 2.18 16.09 0.58
C VAL A 232 0.96 15.17 0.67
N SER A 233 0.58 14.82 1.89
CA SER A 233 -0.62 14.02 2.16
C SER A 233 -1.82 14.54 1.35
N PRO A 234 -2.51 13.67 0.58
CA PRO A 234 -3.53 14.12 -0.36
C PRO A 234 -4.64 14.93 0.32
N ALA A 235 -5.07 16.01 -0.33
CA ALA A 235 -5.99 17.01 0.21
C ALA A 235 -7.47 16.55 0.21
N PHE A 236 -7.72 15.37 0.77
CA PHE A 236 -9.05 14.79 0.98
C PHE A 236 -9.02 13.83 2.19
N ALA A 237 -10.20 13.62 2.79
CA ALA A 237 -10.38 12.78 3.97
C ALA A 237 -9.80 11.36 3.80
N ALA A 238 -9.41 10.74 4.91
CA ALA A 238 -8.68 9.48 4.89
C ALA A 238 -9.59 8.27 4.59
N TYR A 239 -10.70 8.11 5.31
CA TYR A 239 -11.54 6.91 5.23
C TYR A 239 -12.52 6.95 4.05
N VAL A 240 -12.62 5.95 3.18
CA VAL A 240 -11.73 4.77 3.04
C VAL A 240 -10.53 5.09 2.14
N SER A 241 -9.50 4.23 2.15
CA SER A 241 -8.39 4.33 1.20
C SER A 241 -8.88 4.14 -0.23
N GLY A 242 -8.67 5.16 -1.07
CA GLY A 242 -9.02 5.08 -2.49
C GLY A 242 -8.20 4.05 -3.24
N HIS A 243 -6.88 3.98 -2.98
CA HIS A 243 -6.00 2.98 -3.60
C HIS A 243 -6.49 1.56 -3.29
N SER A 244 -6.83 1.30 -2.03
CA SER A 244 -7.35 -0.01 -1.62
C SER A 244 -8.66 -0.38 -2.32
N ALA A 245 -9.57 0.58 -2.49
CA ALA A 245 -10.84 0.35 -3.19
C ALA A 245 -10.65 0.15 -4.70
N PHE A 246 -9.84 0.99 -5.35
CA PHE A 246 -9.54 0.85 -6.78
C PHE A 246 -8.85 -0.47 -7.08
N SER A 247 -7.80 -0.77 -6.32
CA SER A 247 -7.01 -1.96 -6.54
C SER A 247 -7.82 -3.23 -6.36
N ARG A 248 -8.65 -3.29 -5.30
CA ARG A 248 -9.45 -4.49 -5.09
C ARG A 248 -10.56 -4.63 -6.13
N ALA A 249 -11.21 -3.54 -6.54
CA ALA A 249 -12.21 -3.59 -7.62
C ALA A 249 -11.59 -4.11 -8.94
N ALA A 250 -10.41 -3.59 -9.30
CA ALA A 250 -9.69 -4.02 -10.49
C ALA A 250 -9.24 -5.49 -10.42
N ALA A 251 -8.76 -5.95 -9.26
CA ALA A 251 -8.36 -7.34 -9.07
C ALA A 251 -9.54 -8.32 -9.23
N GLU A 252 -10.73 -7.97 -8.75
CA GLU A 252 -11.93 -8.79 -8.99
C GLU A 252 -12.29 -8.79 -10.48
N VAL A 253 -12.23 -7.65 -11.17
CA VAL A 253 -12.45 -7.59 -12.63
C VAL A 253 -11.48 -8.49 -13.38
N LEU A 254 -10.17 -8.40 -13.11
CA LEU A 254 -9.15 -9.23 -13.75
C LEU A 254 -9.40 -10.71 -13.49
N THR A 255 -9.72 -11.08 -12.25
CA THR A 255 -9.96 -12.48 -11.89
C THR A 255 -11.12 -13.08 -12.68
N GLU A 256 -12.24 -12.37 -12.78
CA GLU A 256 -13.39 -12.84 -13.54
C GLU A 256 -13.14 -12.85 -15.05
N PHE A 257 -12.46 -11.83 -15.58
CA PHE A 257 -12.20 -11.72 -17.01
C PHE A 257 -11.21 -12.76 -17.53
N THR A 258 -10.16 -13.05 -16.76
CA THR A 258 -9.15 -14.04 -17.17
C THR A 258 -9.59 -15.47 -16.84
N GLY A 259 -10.64 -15.64 -16.02
CA GLY A 259 -11.10 -16.93 -15.52
C GLY A 259 -10.14 -17.57 -14.52
N SER A 260 -9.18 -16.81 -13.98
CA SER A 260 -8.16 -17.26 -13.04
C SER A 260 -7.90 -16.18 -12.01
N GLU A 261 -7.71 -16.54 -10.73
CA GLU A 261 -7.25 -15.57 -9.73
C GLU A 261 -5.76 -15.22 -9.88
N PHE A 262 -5.00 -16.07 -10.58
CA PHE A 262 -3.57 -15.93 -10.77
C PHE A 262 -3.25 -15.08 -11.99
N PHE A 263 -2.14 -14.34 -11.91
CA PHE A 263 -1.52 -13.74 -13.09
C PHE A 263 -1.13 -14.83 -14.11
N PRO A 264 -1.08 -14.53 -15.42
CA PRO A 264 -0.61 -15.50 -16.42
C PRO A 264 0.78 -16.04 -16.07
N GLY A 265 0.95 -17.37 -16.06
CA GLY A 265 2.19 -18.03 -15.61
C GLY A 265 2.29 -18.20 -14.09
N GLY A 266 1.26 -17.85 -13.34
CA GLY A 266 1.16 -17.95 -11.89
C GLY A 266 2.02 -16.95 -11.13
N LEU A 267 2.61 -15.96 -11.81
CA LEU A 267 3.50 -14.99 -11.18
C LEU A 267 3.62 -13.72 -12.02
N HIS A 268 3.39 -12.56 -11.39
CA HIS A 268 3.77 -11.27 -11.92
C HIS A 268 4.87 -10.66 -11.06
N THR A 269 5.83 -9.98 -11.68
CA THR A 269 6.97 -9.38 -10.98
C THR A 269 7.22 -7.94 -11.39
N HIS A 270 7.78 -7.16 -10.48
CA HIS A 270 8.27 -5.82 -10.74
C HIS A 270 9.63 -5.61 -10.06
N THR A 271 10.65 -5.22 -10.83
CA THR A 271 12.02 -5.06 -10.33
C THR A 271 12.34 -3.58 -10.10
N VAL A 272 12.83 -3.27 -8.89
CA VAL A 272 13.43 -1.98 -8.55
C VAL A 272 14.92 -2.18 -8.27
N GLU A 273 15.75 -1.58 -9.13
CA GLU A 273 17.20 -1.66 -9.01
C GLU A 273 17.75 -0.70 -7.95
N PRO A 274 18.98 -0.93 -7.43
CA PRO A 274 19.62 -0.03 -6.49
C PRO A 274 19.66 1.42 -6.98
N GLY A 275 19.24 2.35 -6.13
CA GLY A 275 19.12 3.77 -6.47
C GLY A 275 17.85 4.13 -7.27
N GLY A 276 16.89 3.22 -7.42
CA GLY A 276 15.62 3.45 -8.10
C GLY A 276 14.58 4.27 -7.35
N LEU A 277 14.78 4.55 -6.05
CA LEU A 277 13.86 5.37 -5.23
C LEU A 277 14.05 6.87 -5.45
N ILE A 278 12.96 7.62 -5.28
CA ILE A 278 12.89 9.07 -5.50
C ILE A 278 12.67 9.86 -4.21
N HIS A 279 12.19 9.24 -3.13
CA HIS A 279 12.02 9.95 -1.85
C HIS A 279 13.37 10.17 -1.15
N GLU A 280 14.25 9.17 -1.20
CA GLU A 280 15.63 9.19 -0.74
C GLU A 280 16.42 8.07 -1.43
N SER A 281 17.73 8.02 -1.25
CA SER A 281 18.58 7.05 -1.93
C SER A 281 18.26 5.62 -1.47
N GLY A 282 18.10 4.72 -2.44
CA GLY A 282 17.75 3.33 -2.24
C GLY A 282 17.03 2.76 -3.47
N PRO A 283 16.58 1.50 -3.46
CA PRO A 283 16.94 0.49 -2.44
C PRO A 283 18.45 0.22 -2.44
N ASN A 284 18.95 -0.45 -1.40
CA ASN A 284 20.38 -0.80 -1.30
C ASN A 284 20.72 -2.01 -2.17
N GLU A 285 19.78 -2.94 -2.30
CA GLU A 285 19.85 -4.10 -3.17
C GLU A 285 18.68 -4.12 -4.17
N THR A 286 18.79 -4.94 -5.21
CA THR A 286 17.68 -5.15 -6.15
C THR A 286 16.51 -5.77 -5.40
N VAL A 287 15.34 -5.15 -5.48
CA VAL A 287 14.08 -5.70 -4.93
C VAL A 287 13.21 -6.14 -6.11
N GLU A 288 12.88 -7.43 -6.15
CA GLU A 288 11.88 -7.96 -7.08
C GLU A 288 10.59 -8.21 -6.31
N LEU A 289 9.60 -7.35 -6.52
CA LEU A 289 8.25 -7.58 -6.03
C LEU A 289 7.62 -8.73 -6.81
N GLN A 290 6.87 -9.58 -6.11
CA GLN A 290 6.26 -10.79 -6.66
C GLN A 290 4.82 -10.91 -6.20
N TRP A 291 3.91 -11.22 -7.12
CA TRP A 291 2.49 -11.45 -6.83
C TRP A 291 1.99 -12.67 -7.61
N ALA A 292 1.42 -13.64 -6.90
CA ALA A 292 0.79 -14.80 -7.54
C ALA A 292 -0.57 -14.43 -8.13
N THR A 293 -1.39 -13.71 -7.36
CA THR A 293 -2.74 -13.31 -7.76
C THR A 293 -2.91 -11.80 -7.93
N TYR A 294 -3.91 -11.40 -8.69
CA TYR A 294 -4.31 -9.99 -8.79
C TYR A 294 -4.67 -9.39 -7.42
N ARG A 295 -5.24 -10.23 -6.54
CA ARG A 295 -5.61 -9.84 -5.18
C ARG A 295 -4.38 -9.62 -4.30
N ASP A 296 -3.30 -10.37 -4.49
CA ASP A 296 -2.03 -10.15 -3.78
C ASP A 296 -1.44 -8.78 -4.13
N ALA A 297 -1.43 -8.43 -5.43
CA ALA A 297 -1.02 -7.10 -5.88
C ALA A 297 -1.91 -6.00 -5.29
N ALA A 298 -3.23 -6.19 -5.31
CA ALA A 298 -4.17 -5.22 -4.75
C ALA A 298 -4.03 -5.03 -3.24
N ASP A 299 -3.80 -6.12 -2.51
CA ASP A 299 -3.60 -6.10 -1.07
C ASP A 299 -2.25 -5.44 -0.70
N GLN A 300 -1.22 -5.61 -1.53
CA GLN A 300 0.04 -4.88 -1.37
C GLN A 300 -0.12 -3.38 -1.69
N ALA A 301 -0.91 -3.02 -2.69
CA ALA A 301 -1.28 -1.63 -2.98
C ALA A 301 -2.01 -0.96 -1.79
N GLY A 302 -2.77 -1.74 -1.03
CA GLY A 302 -3.41 -1.28 0.20
C GLY A 302 -2.43 -1.05 1.35
N ILE A 303 -1.59 -2.05 1.67
CA ILE A 303 -0.65 -1.95 2.79
C ILE A 303 0.45 -0.90 2.56
N SER A 304 0.83 -0.65 1.29
CA SER A 304 1.80 0.39 0.94
C SER A 304 1.43 1.78 1.48
N ARG A 305 0.12 2.05 1.66
CA ARG A 305 -0.35 3.35 2.16
C ARG A 305 -0.04 3.57 3.63
N LEU A 306 0.18 2.50 4.38
CA LEU A 306 0.59 2.52 5.79
C LEU A 306 2.09 2.76 5.88
N TYR A 307 2.90 2.11 5.04
CA TYR A 307 4.33 2.39 4.89
C TYR A 307 4.60 3.83 4.41
N GLY A 308 3.79 4.32 3.48
CA GLY A 308 3.78 5.73 3.07
C GLY A 308 3.28 6.69 4.15
N GLY A 309 2.68 6.19 5.24
CA GLY A 309 2.23 7.01 6.37
C GLY A 309 0.98 7.86 6.11
N ILE A 310 0.17 7.55 5.10
CA ILE A 310 -0.97 8.41 4.73
C ILE A 310 -2.34 7.82 5.03
N HIS A 311 -2.41 6.53 5.37
CA HIS A 311 -3.63 5.84 5.78
C HIS A 311 -3.39 5.00 7.03
N VAL A 312 -4.46 4.73 7.77
CA VAL A 312 -4.47 3.73 8.86
C VAL A 312 -5.06 2.40 8.37
N ARG A 313 -4.87 1.33 9.14
CA ARG A 313 -5.43 0.00 8.83
C ARG A 313 -6.92 0.02 8.54
N ALA A 314 -7.70 0.76 9.33
CA ALA A 314 -9.15 0.87 9.13
C ALA A 314 -9.52 1.43 7.74
N ASP A 315 -8.77 2.41 7.23
CA ASP A 315 -9.00 2.98 5.89
C ASP A 315 -8.76 1.95 4.79
N ASP A 316 -7.68 1.19 4.91
CA ASP A 316 -7.26 0.19 3.93
C ASP A 316 -8.18 -1.04 3.96
N GLN A 317 -8.38 -1.64 5.13
CA GLN A 317 -9.23 -2.83 5.29
C GLN A 317 -10.66 -2.60 4.79
N ALA A 318 -11.25 -1.45 5.11
CA ALA A 318 -12.57 -1.08 4.61
C ALA A 318 -12.54 -0.77 3.11
N GLY A 319 -11.49 -0.09 2.63
CA GLY A 319 -11.30 0.19 1.21
C GLY A 319 -11.25 -1.08 0.37
N ARG A 320 -10.51 -2.11 0.80
CA ARG A 320 -10.47 -3.40 0.10
C ARG A 320 -11.85 -4.06 0.04
N LYS A 321 -12.59 -4.06 1.16
CA LYS A 321 -13.95 -4.64 1.20
C LYS A 321 -14.91 -3.92 0.25
N VAL A 322 -14.89 -2.58 0.25
CA VAL A 322 -15.66 -1.75 -0.69
C VAL A 322 -15.28 -2.06 -2.13
N GLY A 323 -13.98 -2.12 -2.44
CA GLY A 323 -13.48 -2.43 -3.78
C GLY A 323 -13.94 -3.80 -4.27
N ALA A 324 -13.87 -4.83 -3.42
CA ALA A 324 -14.32 -6.18 -3.77
C ALA A 324 -15.82 -6.21 -4.14
N GLU A 325 -16.67 -5.59 -3.32
CA GLU A 325 -18.12 -5.53 -3.58
C GLU A 325 -18.44 -4.76 -4.86
N VAL A 326 -17.78 -3.60 -5.07
CA VAL A 326 -17.95 -2.80 -6.28
C VAL A 326 -17.49 -3.54 -7.53
N GLY A 327 -16.31 -4.18 -7.47
CA GLY A 327 -15.75 -4.93 -8.60
C GLY A 327 -16.72 -6.02 -9.07
N LEU A 328 -17.20 -6.85 -8.15
CA LEU A 328 -18.16 -7.92 -8.45
C LEU A 328 -19.48 -7.35 -9.01
N THR A 329 -20.00 -6.26 -8.43
CA THR A 329 -21.21 -5.60 -8.93
C THR A 329 -21.04 -5.04 -10.34
N ALA A 330 -19.88 -4.46 -10.64
CA ALA A 330 -19.56 -3.92 -11.96
C ALA A 330 -19.45 -5.04 -13.01
N ILE A 331 -18.91 -6.20 -12.64
CA ILE A 331 -18.84 -7.39 -13.51
C ILE A 331 -20.23 -7.91 -13.83
N GLU A 332 -21.12 -8.05 -12.83
CA GLU A 332 -22.52 -8.42 -13.06
C GLU A 332 -23.20 -7.45 -14.04
N ARG A 333 -22.94 -6.14 -13.88
CA ARG A 333 -23.48 -5.13 -14.78
C ARG A 333 -22.90 -5.25 -16.19
N ALA A 334 -21.60 -5.49 -16.32
CA ALA A 334 -20.94 -5.64 -17.61
C ALA A 334 -21.47 -6.86 -18.38
N ARG A 335 -21.63 -8.02 -17.70
CA ARG A 335 -22.23 -9.23 -18.29
C ARG A 335 -23.63 -8.94 -18.87
N GLN A 336 -24.47 -8.18 -18.16
CA GLN A 336 -25.78 -7.75 -18.70
C GLN A 336 -25.67 -6.87 -19.96
N LEU A 337 -24.61 -6.05 -20.06
CA LEU A 337 -24.39 -5.16 -21.21
C LEU A 337 -23.85 -5.93 -22.43
N PHE A 338 -23.08 -6.99 -22.22
CA PHE A 338 -22.59 -7.86 -23.29
C PHE A 338 -23.70 -8.72 -23.91
N GLY A 339 -24.82 -8.89 -23.17
CA GLY A 339 -25.97 -9.70 -23.56
C GLY A 339 -25.82 -11.15 -23.09
N ASP A 340 -26.94 -11.83 -22.92
CA ASP A 340 -26.96 -13.29 -22.81
C ASP A 340 -26.43 -13.85 -24.14
N GLN A 341 -25.23 -14.44 -24.14
CA GLN A 341 -24.75 -15.21 -25.29
C GLN A 341 -25.56 -16.48 -25.50
#